data_AF-A0A1G1YHZ7-F1
#
_entry.id   AF-A0A1G1YHZ7-F1
#
_cell.length_a   1.000
_cell.length_b   1.000
_cell.length_c   1.000
_cell.angle_alpha   90.00
_cell.angle_beta   90.00
_cell.angle_gamma   90.00
#
_symmetry.space_group_name_H-M   'P 1'
#
loop_
_entity.id
_entity.type
_entity.pdbx_description
1 polymer ?
#
loop_
_entity_poly.entity_id
_entity_poly.type
_entity_poly.pdbx_seq_one_letter_code
_entity_poly.pdbx_strand_id
1 'polypeptide(L)'
;MNHFNRQDLWFLEPLDERTKAVLASKLSQENFSRQIECADGLKRDLWQVSNLFIINLQENWRAFGLHFNIYVKHKDRLAARWEIAD
;
A
#
# COMPACT_ATOMS: atom_id res chain seq x y z
N MET A 1 5.72 7.43 19.49
CA MET A 1 4.42 7.71 18.84
C MET A 1 4.73 8.41 17.53
N ASN A 2 4.55 7.72 16.39
CA ASN A 2 4.81 8.31 15.08
C ASN A 2 3.74 9.37 14.78
N HIS A 3 4.17 10.60 14.48
CA HIS A 3 3.32 11.70 14.07
C HIS A 3 2.79 11.45 12.64
N PHE A 4 1.76 10.61 12.50
CA PHE A 4 1.05 10.46 11.24
C PHE A 4 0.05 11.61 11.11
N ASN A 5 0.23 12.46 10.11
CA ASN A 5 -0.63 13.61 9.90
C ASN A 5 -1.95 13.13 9.26
N ARG A 6 -3.08 13.77 9.58
CA ARG A 6 -4.42 13.45 9.03
C ARG A 6 -4.52 13.53 7.49
N GLN A 7 -3.45 13.91 6.80
CA GLN A 7 -3.37 14.13 5.35
C GLN A 7 -2.55 13.05 4.63
N ASP A 8 -1.98 12.08 5.35
CA ASP A 8 -1.16 11.03 4.74
C ASP A 8 -2.05 10.05 3.97
N LEU A 9 -1.76 9.86 2.68
CA LEU A 9 -2.42 8.84 1.86
C LEU A 9 -1.54 7.60 1.82
N TRP A 10 -2.14 6.43 2.07
CA TRP A 10 -1.42 5.17 2.14
C TRP A 10 -1.71 4.33 0.91
N PHE A 11 -0.70 3.63 0.42
CA PHE A 11 -0.78 2.84 -0.78
C PHE A 11 -0.13 1.47 -0.60
N LEU A 12 -0.68 0.47 -1.29
CA LEU A 12 -0.19 -0.90 -1.33
C LEU A 12 0.18 -1.30 -2.75
N GLU A 13 1.35 -1.89 -2.91
CA GLU A 13 1.76 -2.59 -4.14
C GLU A 13 1.78 -4.09 -3.83
N PRO A 14 0.90 -4.90 -4.43
CA PRO A 14 0.99 -6.35 -4.31
C PRO A 14 2.25 -6.87 -5.02
N LEU A 15 3.00 -7.74 -4.37
CA LEU A 15 4.21 -8.36 -4.93
C LEU A 15 3.94 -9.69 -5.62
N ASP A 16 2.72 -10.23 -5.46
CA ASP A 16 2.29 -11.49 -6.04
C ASP A 16 0.81 -11.43 -6.47
N GLU A 17 0.42 -12.33 -7.38
CA GLU A 17 -0.94 -12.37 -7.94
C GLU A 17 -2.02 -12.76 -6.91
N ARG A 18 -1.67 -13.52 -5.86
CA ARG A 18 -2.61 -13.87 -4.79
C ARG A 18 -2.94 -12.62 -3.97
N THR A 19 -1.94 -11.85 -3.58
CA THR A 19 -2.12 -10.59 -2.85
C THR A 19 -2.92 -9.59 -3.68
N LYS A 20 -2.62 -9.50 -4.98
CA LYS A 20 -3.39 -8.68 -5.93
C LYS A 20 -4.87 -9.09 -5.99
N ALA A 21 -5.17 -10.39 -6.07
CA ALA A 21 -6.54 -10.90 -6.07
C ALA A 21 -7.27 -10.60 -4.76
N VAL A 22 -6.58 -10.74 -3.62
CA VAL A 22 -7.15 -10.41 -2.29
C VAL A 22 -7.45 -8.91 -2.19
N LEU A 23 -6.52 -8.04 -2.60
CA LEU A 23 -6.74 -6.60 -2.61
C LEU A 23 -7.89 -6.22 -3.55
N ALA A 24 -7.95 -6.78 -4.75
CA ALA A 24 -9.03 -6.53 -5.70
C ALA A 24 -10.41 -7.03 -5.21
N SER A 25 -10.44 -8.06 -4.36
CA SER A 25 -11.68 -8.54 -3.72
C SER A 25 -12.13 -7.70 -2.52
N LYS A 26 -11.21 -6.98 -1.87
CA LYS A 26 -11.48 -6.24 -0.63
C LYS A 26 -11.60 -4.73 -0.85
N LEU A 27 -10.96 -4.22 -1.90
CA LEU A 27 -10.89 -2.80 -2.24
C LEU A 27 -11.58 -2.59 -3.57
N SER A 28 -12.38 -1.54 -3.67
CA SER A 28 -13.05 -1.17 -4.92
C SER A 28 -12.03 -0.68 -5.95
N GLN A 29 -12.42 -0.74 -7.21
CA GLN A 29 -11.58 -0.27 -8.33
C GLN A 29 -11.27 1.23 -8.25
N GLU A 30 -12.10 2.01 -7.54
CA GLU A 30 -11.86 3.44 -7.25
C GLU A 30 -10.64 3.67 -6.36
N ASN A 31 -10.24 2.68 -5.56
CA ASN A 31 -9.01 2.72 -4.78
C ASN A 31 -7.76 2.36 -5.60
N PHE A 32 -7.93 1.85 -6.82
CA PHE A 32 -6.81 1.42 -7.65
C PHE A 32 -6.29 2.55 -8.53
N SER A 33 -5.02 2.92 -8.31
CA SER A 33 -4.31 3.92 -9.08
C SER A 33 -3.26 3.25 -9.96
N ARG A 34 -3.36 3.43 -11.27
CA ARG A 34 -2.39 2.89 -12.24
C ARG A 34 -1.23 3.84 -12.48
N GLN A 35 -0.05 3.28 -12.68
CA GLN A 35 1.14 4.02 -13.13
C GLN A 35 1.49 5.26 -12.28
N ILE A 36 1.30 5.19 -10.97
CA ILE A 36 1.75 6.23 -10.03
C ILE A 36 3.27 6.29 -10.06
N GLU A 37 3.82 7.45 -10.44
CA GLU A 37 5.25 7.72 -10.36
C GLU A 37 5.67 7.85 -8.88
N CYS A 38 6.56 6.96 -8.47
CA CYS A 38 7.10 6.91 -7.11
C CYS A 38 8.36 7.79 -7.00
N ALA A 39 8.82 8.06 -5.77
CA ALA A 39 10.02 8.88 -5.57
C ALA A 39 11.32 8.29 -6.15
N ASP A 40 11.33 6.99 -6.48
CA ASP A 40 12.44 6.34 -7.19
C ASP A 40 12.36 6.47 -8.72
N GLY A 41 11.38 7.22 -9.24
CA GLY A 41 11.15 7.44 -10.66
C GLY A 41 10.46 6.27 -11.37
N LEU A 42 10.09 5.21 -10.66
CA LEU A 42 9.39 4.07 -11.24
C LEU A 42 7.87 4.26 -11.13
N LYS A 43 7.16 3.85 -12.17
CA LYS A 43 5.69 3.88 -12.22
C LYS A 43 5.13 2.56 -11.72
N ARG A 44 4.18 2.62 -10.78
CA ARG A 44 3.61 1.44 -10.14
C ARG A 44 2.09 1.48 -10.08
N ASP A 45 1.53 0.29 -10.02
CA ASP A 45 0.10 0.07 -9.83
C ASP A 45 -0.16 -0.11 -8.32
N LEU A 46 -0.85 0.86 -7.74
CA LEU A 46 -0.99 1.02 -6.30
C LEU A 46 -2.45 1.04 -5.86
N TRP A 47 -2.77 0.38 -4.75
CA TRP A 47 -4.07 0.49 -4.09
C TRP A 47 -4.01 1.49 -2.95
N GLN A 48 -4.79 2.57 -3.05
CA GLN A 48 -4.97 3.51 -1.96
C GLN A 48 -5.81 2.87 -0.84
N VAL A 49 -5.31 2.90 0.38
CA VAL A 49 -5.95 2.32 1.56
C VAL A 49 -5.95 3.30 2.73
N SER A 50 -6.77 3.00 3.73
CA SER A 50 -6.75 3.76 5.00
C SER A 50 -5.60 3.28 5.89
N ASN A 51 -5.14 4.14 6.79
CA ASN A 51 -4.14 3.78 7.80
C ASN A 51 -4.61 2.59 8.66
N LEU A 52 -5.90 2.53 9.02
CA LEU A 52 -6.44 1.39 9.78
C LEU A 52 -6.32 0.07 9.02
N PHE A 53 -6.49 0.09 7.69
CA PHE A 53 -6.30 -1.08 6.86
C PHE A 53 -4.84 -1.54 6.83
N ILE A 54 -3.89 -0.59 6.77
CA ILE A 54 -2.45 -0.89 6.89
C ILE A 54 -2.12 -1.54 8.23
N ILE A 55 -2.59 -0.96 9.35
CA ILE A 55 -2.33 -1.51 10.70
C ILE A 55 -2.86 -2.95 10.78
N ASN A 56 -4.10 -3.18 10.34
CA ASN A 56 -4.70 -4.52 10.36
C ASN A 56 -3.92 -5.51 9.47
N LEU A 57 -3.50 -5.09 8.28
CA LEU A 57 -2.66 -5.90 7.42
C LEU A 57 -1.30 -6.19 8.06
N GLN A 58 -0.63 -5.23 8.67
CA GLN A 58 0.67 -5.42 9.33
C GLN A 58 0.59 -6.38 10.52
N GLU A 59 -0.54 -6.45 11.22
CA GLU A 59 -0.74 -7.40 12.30
C GLU A 59 -1.01 -8.83 11.79
N ASN A 60 -1.56 -8.97 10.58
CA ASN A 60 -2.09 -10.25 10.10
C ASN A 60 -1.47 -10.76 8.78
N TRP A 61 -0.54 -10.04 8.15
CA TRP A 61 -0.04 -10.35 6.80
C TRP A 61 0.56 -11.75 6.71
N ARG A 62 1.29 -12.20 7.75
CA ARG A 62 1.85 -13.56 7.83
C ARG A 62 0.76 -14.63 7.87
N ALA A 63 -0.29 -14.40 8.67
CA ALA A 63 -1.42 -15.32 8.76
C ALA A 63 -2.17 -15.44 7.43
N PHE A 64 -2.21 -14.36 6.65
CA PHE A 64 -2.84 -14.35 5.33
C PHE A 64 -1.91 -14.77 4.18
N GLY A 65 -0.60 -14.85 4.42
CA GLY A 65 0.42 -15.10 3.39
C GLY A 65 0.38 -14.05 2.28
N LEU A 66 0.33 -12.78 2.65
CA LEU A 66 0.25 -11.64 1.72
C LEU A 66 1.60 -10.95 1.62
N HIS A 67 2.09 -10.73 0.40
CA HIS A 67 3.35 -10.02 0.14
C HIS A 67 3.05 -8.69 -0.58
N PHE A 68 3.48 -7.58 0.03
CA PHE A 68 3.21 -6.25 -0.50
C PHE A 68 4.23 -5.22 -0.02
N ASN A 69 4.42 -4.17 -0.82
CA ASN A 69 5.09 -2.95 -0.37
C ASN A 69 4.06 -1.94 0.13
N ILE A 70 4.43 -1.19 1.17
CA ILE A 70 3.65 -0.04 1.66
C ILE A 70 4.34 1.26 1.21
N TYR A 71 3.55 2.17 0.66
CA TYR A 71 3.98 3.53 0.33
C TYR A 71 3.10 4.55 1.07
N VAL A 72 3.70 5.68 1.44
CA VAL A 72 2.98 6.80 2.06
C VAL A 72 3.21 8.05 1.23
N LYS A 73 2.13 8.72 0.83
CA LYS A 73 2.19 10.03 0.20
C LYS A 73 1.95 11.09 1.26
N HIS A 74 2.99 11.88 1.51
CA HIS A 74 2.91 13.07 2.35
C HIS A 74 2.97 14.30 1.43
N LYS A 75 1.87 15.05 1.34
CA LYS A 75 1.71 16.16 0.39
C LYS A 75 1.92 15.69 -1.06
N ASP A 76 2.79 16.34 -1.83
CA ASP A 76 3.05 16.01 -3.24
C ASP A 76 4.15 14.96 -3.43
N ARG A 77 4.68 14.36 -2.35
CA ARG A 77 5.76 13.38 -2.43
C ARG A 77 5.31 12.02 -1.91
N LEU A 78 5.44 10.99 -2.76
CA LEU A 78 5.32 9.60 -2.35
C LEU A 78 6.65 9.19 -1.70
N ALA A 79 6.71 9.18 -0.37
CA ALA A 79 7.87 8.69 0.37
C ALA A 79 7.92 7.16 0.30
N ALA A 80 9.09 6.62 -0.02
CA ALA A 80 9.25 5.23 -0.41
C ALA A 80 9.28 4.23 0.75
N ARG A 81 8.53 3.15 0.50
CA ARG A 81 8.81 1.72 0.72
C ARG A 81 9.16 1.24 2.13
N TRP A 82 8.16 0.62 2.76
CA TRP A 82 8.39 -0.48 3.69
C TRP A 82 8.10 -1.77 2.91
N GLU A 83 9.13 -2.58 2.69
CA GLU A 83 8.95 -3.93 2.16
C GLU A 83 8.57 -4.85 3.31
N ILE A 84 7.42 -5.51 3.18
CA ILE A 84 7.04 -6.60 4.07
C ILE A 84 7.13 -7.88 3.24
N ALA A 85 8.31 -8.49 3.30
CA ALA A 85 8.61 -9.80 2.74
C ALA A 85 8.99 -10.74 3.88
N ASP A 86 8.72 -12.03 3.70
CA ASP A 86 9.11 -13.09 4.66
C ASP A 86 10.63 -13.26 4.75
#